data_AF-V8CKJ4-F1
#
_entry.id   AF-V8CKJ4-F1
#
_cell.length_a   1.000
_cell.length_b   1.000
_cell.length_c   1.000
_cell.angle_alpha   90.00
_cell.angle_beta   90.00
_cell.angle_gamma   90.00
#
_symmetry.space_group_name_H-M   'P 1'
#
loop_
_entity.id
_entity.type
_entity.pdbx_description
1 polymer ?
#
loop_
_entity_poly.entity_id
_entity_poly.type
_entity_poly.pdbx_seq_one_letter_code
_entity_poly.pdbx_strand_id
1 'polypeptide(L)'
;MKSLIKTYALPLLVLFIGGGLYYVVFSKSVQSRLGTKGESTAALDSSLITPESNPPSISPQGEIYTTEQDTLHLSSAGKEPSIDSSTEQGAPQELDPLDSTPPSDGALAASGSSAPESGAGSIEPEPTPSEPEPKLEAIYYSKATNLNIRAIPKTSGRIVGRLALGQSVVVVEIENEWAKLDSGGWVSLALLSPTQPSERLYVVIPNTLNIRQSPESGAPVVGALYKGQKIQVQTTQDEWAKLDSGGWVSLRLIKAL
;
A
#
# COMPACT_ATOMS: atom_id res chain seq x y z
N MET A 1 43.07 39.64 5.11
CA MET A 1 41.99 38.64 5.18
C MET A 1 41.96 37.89 3.86
N LYS A 2 42.71 36.78 3.74
CA LYS A 2 42.72 35.93 2.55
C LYS A 2 42.44 34.50 2.98
N SER A 3 41.54 33.84 2.24
CA SER A 3 41.33 32.38 2.19
C SER A 3 40.35 31.75 3.18
N LEU A 4 39.05 31.91 2.93
CA LEU A 4 38.01 30.95 3.37
C LEU A 4 37.28 30.26 2.19
N ILE A 5 37.60 30.61 0.93
CA ILE A 5 36.87 30.10 -0.25
C ILE A 5 37.44 28.76 -0.76
N LYS A 6 38.67 28.38 -0.38
CA LYS A 6 39.32 27.16 -0.91
C LYS A 6 38.85 25.84 -0.28
N THR A 7 38.09 25.88 0.83
CA THR A 7 37.73 24.65 1.56
C THR A 7 36.47 23.97 1.03
N TYR A 8 35.61 24.68 0.30
CA TYR A 8 34.31 24.16 -0.18
C TYR A 8 34.26 23.84 -1.68
N ALA A 9 35.30 24.20 -2.45
CA ALA A 9 35.33 23.96 -3.89
C ALA A 9 35.51 22.47 -4.24
N LEU A 10 36.26 21.70 -3.44
CA LEU A 10 36.49 20.27 -3.68
C LEU A 10 35.25 19.38 -3.41
N PRO A 11 34.50 19.50 -2.30
CA PRO A 11 33.33 18.67 -2.07
C PRO A 11 32.17 18.98 -3.04
N LEU A 12 32.01 20.24 -3.46
CA LEU A 12 30.99 20.61 -4.45
C LEU A 12 31.28 20.02 -5.83
N LEU A 13 32.54 19.99 -6.26
CA LEU A 13 32.94 19.44 -7.55
C LEU A 13 32.70 17.92 -7.64
N VAL A 14 32.90 17.17 -6.56
CA VAL A 14 32.56 15.74 -6.48
C VAL A 14 31.05 15.51 -6.60
N LEU A 15 30.24 16.42 -6.03
CA LEU A 15 28.78 16.34 -6.09
C LEU A 15 28.24 16.63 -7.52
N PHE A 16 28.85 17.57 -8.24
CA PHE A 16 28.50 17.83 -9.64
C PHE A 16 28.93 16.70 -10.60
N ILE A 17 30.12 16.13 -10.41
CA ILE A 17 30.59 15.00 -11.24
C ILE A 17 29.77 13.73 -10.95
N GLY A 18 29.51 13.44 -9.67
CA GLY A 18 28.68 12.30 -9.27
C GLY A 18 27.21 12.45 -9.69
N GLY A 19 26.63 13.64 -9.54
CA GLY A 19 25.27 13.95 -9.95
C GLY A 19 25.07 13.87 -11.47
N GLY A 20 26.05 14.33 -12.26
CA GLY A 20 26.01 14.23 -13.72
C GLY A 20 26.05 12.79 -14.23
N LEU A 21 26.91 11.94 -13.66
CA LEU A 21 26.98 10.51 -13.98
C LEU A 21 25.69 9.77 -13.60
N TYR A 22 25.12 10.08 -12.44
CA TYR A 22 23.82 9.54 -12.02
C TYR A 22 22.69 9.92 -12.99
N TYR A 23 22.64 11.19 -13.41
CA TYR A 23 21.61 11.67 -14.33
C TYR A 23 21.66 10.98 -15.70
N VAL A 24 22.84 10.78 -16.28
CA VAL A 24 23.01 10.14 -17.61
C VAL A 24 22.62 8.65 -17.60
N VAL A 25 22.94 7.92 -16.53
CA VAL A 25 22.55 6.51 -16.40
C VAL A 25 21.04 6.40 -16.18
N PHE A 26 20.46 7.29 -15.38
CA PHE A 26 19.02 7.30 -15.11
C PHE A 26 18.19 7.72 -16.34
N SER A 27 18.63 8.72 -17.10
CA SER A 27 17.91 9.19 -18.30
C SER A 27 17.89 8.16 -19.43
N LYS A 28 18.92 7.32 -19.55
CA LYS A 28 18.95 6.21 -20.53
C LYS A 28 18.02 5.06 -20.18
N SER A 29 17.73 4.83 -18.89
CA SER A 29 16.86 3.74 -18.44
C SER A 29 15.37 4.03 -18.64
N VAL A 30 14.97 5.28 -18.85
CA VAL A 30 13.56 5.67 -18.99
C VAL A 30 13.08 5.65 -20.45
N GLN A 31 13.98 5.81 -21.43
CA GLN A 31 13.58 5.81 -22.85
C GLN A 31 13.47 4.41 -23.48
N SER A 32 14.00 3.35 -22.85
CA SER A 32 13.91 1.98 -23.38
C SER A 32 12.51 1.34 -23.25
N ARG A 33 11.49 2.10 -22.86
CA ARG A 33 10.09 1.64 -22.67
C ARG A 33 9.10 2.35 -23.60
N LEU A 34 9.56 3.05 -24.62
CA LEU A 34 8.71 3.67 -25.64
C LEU A 34 9.31 3.43 -27.03
N GLY A 35 9.09 2.24 -27.57
CA GLY A 35 9.35 1.97 -28.98
C GLY A 35 9.75 0.54 -29.24
N THR A 36 8.79 -0.33 -29.52
CA THR A 36 8.77 -1.04 -30.81
C THR A 36 7.34 -1.45 -31.12
N LYS A 37 6.86 -0.87 -32.20
CA LYS A 37 5.59 -1.09 -32.91
C LYS A 37 5.58 -2.53 -33.46
N GLY A 38 4.40 -3.16 -33.46
CA GLY A 38 4.22 -4.49 -34.04
C GLY A 38 4.47 -4.53 -35.54
N GLU A 39 4.76 -5.73 -36.05
CA GLU A 39 4.37 -6.13 -37.39
C GLU A 39 4.27 -7.65 -37.46
N SER A 40 3.12 -8.11 -37.93
CA SER A 40 2.80 -9.47 -38.33
C SER A 40 3.10 -9.60 -39.82
N THR A 41 3.82 -10.65 -40.24
CA THR A 41 3.68 -11.20 -41.60
C THR A 41 4.00 -12.70 -41.61
N ALA A 42 3.16 -13.44 -42.31
CA ALA A 42 3.09 -14.88 -42.42
C ALA A 42 3.97 -15.47 -43.54
N ALA A 43 4.15 -16.80 -43.43
CA ALA A 43 4.22 -17.84 -44.45
C ALA A 43 5.39 -17.89 -45.46
N LEU A 44 5.99 -19.08 -45.59
CA LEU A 44 6.14 -19.93 -46.80
C LEU A 44 6.67 -21.30 -46.30
N ASP A 45 5.84 -22.34 -46.19
CA ASP A 45 5.59 -23.40 -47.18
C ASP A 45 6.85 -24.07 -47.77
N SER A 46 7.06 -25.34 -47.39
CA SER A 46 7.65 -26.38 -48.24
C SER A 46 7.38 -27.75 -47.63
N SER A 47 6.86 -28.64 -48.47
CA SER A 47 6.24 -29.92 -48.17
C SER A 47 7.14 -31.12 -48.53
N LEU A 48 6.75 -32.30 -48.01
CA LEU A 48 7.04 -33.67 -48.48
C LEU A 48 8.38 -34.33 -48.06
N ILE A 49 8.30 -35.42 -47.27
CA ILE A 49 8.56 -36.84 -47.66
C ILE A 49 8.52 -37.74 -46.38
N THR A 50 7.95 -38.94 -46.54
CA THR A 50 7.44 -39.90 -45.54
C THR A 50 8.51 -40.94 -45.06
N PRO A 51 8.19 -42.07 -44.37
CA PRO A 51 8.80 -42.47 -43.09
C PRO A 51 9.66 -43.76 -43.14
N GLU A 52 10.66 -43.98 -42.26
CA GLU A 52 11.18 -45.34 -42.09
C GLU A 52 11.99 -45.62 -40.81
N SER A 53 11.73 -46.81 -40.23
CA SER A 53 12.60 -47.68 -39.41
C SER A 53 12.91 -47.35 -37.93
N ASN A 54 12.05 -47.92 -37.06
CA ASN A 54 12.31 -48.77 -35.87
C ASN A 54 13.60 -48.61 -35.01
N PRO A 55 13.49 -48.60 -33.67
CA PRO A 55 14.63 -48.71 -32.73
C PRO A 55 14.93 -50.17 -32.32
N PRO A 56 16.12 -50.45 -31.78
CA PRO A 56 16.19 -51.42 -30.69
C PRO A 56 17.17 -51.03 -29.59
N SER A 57 16.78 -51.24 -28.32
CA SER A 57 17.38 -52.28 -27.46
C SER A 57 17.24 -52.01 -25.95
N ILE A 58 16.59 -52.98 -25.32
CA ILE A 58 17.02 -53.70 -24.11
C ILE A 58 16.88 -52.97 -22.76
N SER A 59 15.81 -53.36 -22.06
CA SER A 59 15.78 -53.59 -20.61
C SER A 59 16.13 -55.08 -20.34
N PRO A 60 16.59 -55.47 -19.14
CA PRO A 60 15.70 -56.37 -18.36
C PRO A 60 15.81 -56.29 -16.83
N GLN A 61 14.79 -56.92 -16.21
CA GLN A 61 14.65 -57.44 -14.83
C GLN A 61 14.27 -56.40 -13.75
N GLY A 62 13.17 -56.51 -13.00
CA GLY A 62 12.27 -57.60 -12.57
C GLY A 62 11.93 -57.24 -11.10
N GLU A 63 10.70 -57.18 -10.60
CA GLU A 63 9.81 -58.28 -10.22
C GLU A 63 8.58 -57.65 -9.48
N ILE A 64 7.31 -57.87 -9.92
CA ILE A 64 6.22 -58.75 -9.38
C ILE A 64 5.41 -58.18 -8.16
N TYR A 65 4.09 -58.32 -7.92
CA TYR A 65 2.86 -58.99 -8.46
C TYR A 65 1.61 -58.12 -8.08
N THR A 66 0.61 -57.88 -8.96
CA THR A 66 -0.70 -58.57 -9.19
C THR A 66 -1.78 -58.33 -8.11
N THR A 67 -3.00 -57.86 -8.45
CA THR A 67 -4.22 -58.69 -8.61
C THR A 67 -5.32 -57.98 -9.44
N GLU A 68 -6.01 -58.77 -10.27
CA GLU A 68 -7.08 -58.46 -11.23
C GLU A 68 -8.51 -58.41 -10.64
N GLN A 69 -9.46 -57.82 -11.39
CA GLN A 69 -10.82 -58.31 -11.75
C GLN A 69 -11.66 -57.11 -12.24
N ASP A 70 -12.02 -56.96 -13.53
CA ASP A 70 -13.09 -57.63 -14.31
C ASP A 70 -14.48 -57.46 -13.63
N THR A 71 -15.49 -56.74 -14.13
CA THR A 71 -16.18 -56.82 -15.44
C THR A 71 -17.14 -55.62 -15.64
N LEU A 72 -17.30 -55.28 -16.93
CA LEU A 72 -18.29 -54.50 -17.71
C LEU A 72 -19.67 -54.14 -17.10
N HIS A 73 -20.21 -52.95 -17.44
CA HIS A 73 -21.56 -52.81 -18.02
C HIS A 73 -21.79 -51.45 -18.74
N LEU A 74 -22.60 -51.52 -19.80
CA LEU A 74 -22.87 -50.61 -20.91
C LEU A 74 -23.86 -49.46 -20.58
N SER A 75 -23.76 -48.34 -21.31
CA SER A 75 -24.87 -47.65 -22.05
C SER A 75 -25.04 -46.13 -21.85
N SER A 76 -24.70 -45.41 -22.93
CA SER A 76 -25.51 -44.44 -23.69
C SER A 76 -26.12 -43.15 -23.09
N ALA A 77 -25.98 -42.09 -23.92
CA ALA A 77 -26.90 -40.97 -24.17
C ALA A 77 -26.65 -39.63 -23.46
N GLY A 78 -25.95 -38.74 -24.17
CA GLY A 78 -26.55 -37.53 -24.75
C GLY A 78 -26.89 -36.33 -23.85
N LYS A 79 -26.36 -35.17 -24.25
CA LYS A 79 -27.08 -33.90 -24.56
C LYS A 79 -26.50 -32.68 -23.81
N GLU A 80 -25.84 -31.80 -24.57
CA GLU A 80 -25.63 -30.38 -24.23
C GLU A 80 -26.99 -29.69 -23.97
N PRO A 81 -27.01 -28.55 -23.27
CA PRO A 81 -27.03 -27.31 -24.06
C PRO A 81 -26.26 -26.14 -23.45
N SER A 82 -25.75 -25.32 -24.38
CA SER A 82 -25.34 -23.93 -24.24
C SER A 82 -26.48 -23.05 -23.70
N ILE A 83 -26.14 -22.02 -22.91
CA ILE A 83 -27.01 -20.85 -22.73
C ILE A 83 -26.19 -19.58 -22.97
N ASP A 84 -26.58 -18.93 -24.07
CA ASP A 84 -26.29 -17.56 -24.49
C ASP A 84 -27.19 -16.57 -23.72
N SER A 85 -26.71 -15.35 -23.47
CA SER A 85 -27.53 -14.13 -23.35
C SER A 85 -26.64 -12.88 -23.36
N SER A 86 -26.67 -12.14 -24.47
CA SER A 86 -26.21 -10.74 -24.58
C SER A 86 -27.40 -9.76 -24.52
N THR A 87 -27.19 -8.65 -23.80
CA THR A 87 -27.58 -7.24 -24.06
C THR A 87 -28.93 -6.88 -24.72
N GLU A 88 -29.73 -6.00 -24.07
CA GLU A 88 -30.07 -4.67 -24.62
C GLU A 88 -30.71 -3.71 -23.58
N GLN A 89 -30.83 -2.45 -23.99
CA GLN A 89 -30.77 -1.20 -23.22
C GLN A 89 -32.08 -0.40 -23.42
N GLY A 90 -32.50 0.42 -22.44
CA GLY A 90 -33.60 1.38 -22.67
C GLY A 90 -34.12 2.11 -21.42
N ALA A 91 -33.86 3.41 -21.33
CA ALA A 91 -34.53 4.41 -20.46
C ALA A 91 -35.66 5.11 -21.28
N PRO A 92 -36.38 6.18 -20.83
CA PRO A 92 -36.36 6.93 -19.55
C PRO A 92 -37.76 7.40 -19.01
N GLN A 93 -37.73 8.15 -17.89
CA GLN A 93 -38.70 9.15 -17.35
C GLN A 93 -40.09 8.71 -16.82
N GLU A 94 -40.40 9.10 -15.56
CA GLU A 94 -41.57 9.94 -15.22
C GLU A 94 -41.40 10.57 -13.82
N LEU A 95 -41.65 11.88 -13.74
CA LEU A 95 -41.72 12.74 -12.56
C LEU A 95 -43.21 13.00 -12.27
N ASP A 96 -43.62 13.18 -11.00
CA ASP A 96 -44.63 14.20 -10.65
C ASP A 96 -44.72 14.48 -9.12
N PRO A 97 -45.28 15.64 -8.72
CA PRO A 97 -44.94 16.42 -7.51
C PRO A 97 -46.15 16.66 -6.58
N LEU A 98 -45.99 17.46 -5.50
CA LEU A 98 -47.01 18.29 -4.82
C LEU A 98 -46.25 19.24 -3.86
N ASP A 99 -46.07 20.53 -4.13
CA ASP A 99 -47.01 21.66 -3.95
C ASP A 99 -47.30 21.94 -2.45
N SER A 100 -47.33 23.13 -1.85
CA SER A 100 -47.02 24.52 -2.20
C SER A 100 -46.91 25.35 -0.91
N THR A 101 -46.45 26.58 -1.07
CA THR A 101 -46.01 27.60 -0.11
C THR A 101 -47.18 28.38 0.60
N PRO A 102 -46.96 29.50 1.35
CA PRO A 102 -47.33 29.75 2.76
C PRO A 102 -48.59 30.65 2.94
N PRO A 103 -48.80 31.27 4.13
CA PRO A 103 -48.80 32.75 4.12
C PRO A 103 -48.13 33.43 5.33
N SER A 104 -47.64 34.64 5.07
CA SER A 104 -47.28 35.70 6.02
C SER A 104 -48.46 36.64 6.27
N ASP A 105 -48.54 37.18 7.49
CA ASP A 105 -49.08 38.50 7.91
C ASP A 105 -49.04 38.46 9.47
N GLY A 106 -48.54 39.41 10.28
CA GLY A 106 -48.36 40.84 10.15
C GLY A 106 -49.17 41.52 11.27
N ALA A 107 -48.55 41.96 12.39
CA ALA A 107 -49.09 43.02 13.26
C ALA A 107 -48.11 43.47 14.37
N LEU A 108 -47.79 44.76 14.33
CA LEU A 108 -47.17 45.58 15.39
C LEU A 108 -48.27 46.14 16.31
N ALA A 109 -48.06 46.21 17.63
CA ALA A 109 -48.56 47.29 18.50
C ALA A 109 -48.06 47.16 19.95
N ALA A 110 -47.94 48.32 20.61
CA ALA A 110 -47.08 48.61 21.74
C ALA A 110 -47.81 48.74 23.11
N SER A 111 -46.96 48.88 24.14
CA SER A 111 -47.15 49.61 25.40
C SER A 111 -47.94 48.99 26.56
N GLY A 112 -47.24 48.88 27.71
CA GLY A 112 -47.72 49.54 28.92
C GLY A 112 -47.75 48.72 30.22
N SER A 113 -46.75 48.98 31.07
CA SER A 113 -46.90 49.26 32.50
C SER A 113 -46.80 48.15 33.56
N SER A 114 -45.82 48.36 34.44
CA SER A 114 -45.83 48.18 35.90
C SER A 114 -45.47 46.83 36.51
N ALA A 115 -44.27 46.81 37.11
CA ALA A 115 -43.82 45.95 38.22
C ALA A 115 -44.68 46.21 39.50
N PRO A 116 -44.65 45.37 40.57
CA PRO A 116 -43.42 44.98 41.29
C PRO A 116 -43.32 43.51 41.77
N GLU A 117 -42.07 43.15 42.12
CA GLU A 117 -41.58 42.19 43.12
C GLU A 117 -42.36 40.91 43.47
N SER A 118 -41.71 39.76 43.28
CA SER A 118 -41.40 38.85 44.41
C SER A 118 -40.36 37.83 43.98
N GLY A 119 -39.30 37.69 44.77
CA GLY A 119 -38.06 37.02 44.41
C GLY A 119 -38.10 35.49 44.31
N ALA A 120 -37.13 34.99 43.55
CA ALA A 120 -36.38 33.78 43.83
C ALA A 120 -35.12 33.85 42.95
N GLY A 121 -33.96 34.11 43.55
CA GLY A 121 -32.69 34.12 42.86
C GLY A 121 -32.41 32.75 42.26
N SER A 122 -32.30 32.69 40.93
CA SER A 122 -31.72 31.56 40.24
C SER A 122 -30.21 31.74 40.31
N ILE A 123 -29.58 31.01 41.22
CA ILE A 123 -28.13 30.87 41.26
C ILE A 123 -27.81 29.86 40.16
N GLU A 124 -27.48 30.35 38.98
CA GLU A 124 -26.82 29.55 37.95
C GLU A 124 -25.42 29.20 38.47
N PRO A 125 -25.05 27.91 38.61
CA PRO A 125 -23.73 27.56 39.11
C PRO A 125 -22.68 28.05 38.12
N GLU A 126 -21.76 28.89 38.61
CA GLU A 126 -20.52 29.26 37.91
C GLU A 126 -19.83 28.00 37.34
N PRO A 127 -19.25 28.07 36.13
CA PRO A 127 -18.45 26.98 35.61
C PRO A 127 -17.26 26.73 36.53
N THR A 128 -17.25 25.56 37.17
CA THR A 128 -16.13 25.06 37.95
C THR A 128 -14.84 25.17 37.14
N PRO A 129 -13.73 25.70 37.71
CA PRO A 129 -12.44 25.75 37.03
C PRO A 129 -12.04 24.34 36.57
N SER A 130 -11.86 24.16 35.27
CA SER A 130 -11.35 22.92 34.70
C SER A 130 -9.93 22.70 35.24
N GLU A 131 -9.81 21.70 36.12
CA GLU A 131 -8.54 21.09 36.53
C GLU A 131 -7.63 20.92 35.29
N PRO A 132 -6.35 21.30 35.34
CA PRO A 132 -5.46 21.11 34.20
C PRO A 132 -5.35 19.61 33.92
N GLU A 133 -5.92 19.17 32.80
CA GLU A 133 -5.76 17.81 32.32
C GLU A 133 -4.25 17.48 32.25
N PRO A 134 -3.83 16.29 32.71
CA PRO A 134 -2.43 15.94 32.70
C PRO A 134 -1.90 15.96 31.27
N LYS A 135 -1.02 16.92 30.99
CA LYS A 135 -0.34 17.03 29.70
C LYS A 135 0.48 15.78 29.48
N LEU A 136 0.02 14.92 28.57
CA LEU A 136 0.68 13.66 28.25
C LEU A 136 1.91 13.98 27.42
N GLU A 137 3.12 13.83 27.96
CA GLU A 137 4.37 13.92 27.20
C GLU A 137 5.06 12.56 27.18
N ALA A 138 5.04 11.90 26.02
CA ALA A 138 5.63 10.58 25.85
C ALA A 138 6.37 10.45 24.53
N ILE A 139 7.49 9.73 24.54
CA ILE A 139 8.26 9.44 23.33
C ILE A 139 7.62 8.26 22.61
N TYR A 140 7.32 8.45 21.32
CA TYR A 140 6.88 7.41 20.41
C TYR A 140 7.82 7.31 19.22
N TYR A 141 7.77 6.18 18.52
CA TYR A 141 8.57 5.87 17.35
C TYR A 141 7.65 5.55 16.17
N SER A 142 8.01 6.02 14.98
CA SER A 142 7.29 5.70 13.75
C SER A 142 7.46 4.23 13.36
N LYS A 143 6.36 3.54 13.02
CA LYS A 143 6.36 2.17 12.46
C LYS A 143 6.37 2.14 10.94
N ALA A 144 6.39 3.29 10.27
CA ALA A 144 6.31 3.39 8.81
C ALA A 144 7.44 4.23 8.23
N THR A 145 7.92 3.83 7.05
CA THR A 145 9.07 4.43 6.37
C THR A 145 8.82 5.86 5.86
N ASN A 146 7.56 6.25 5.65
CA ASN A 146 7.16 7.57 5.16
C ASN A 146 5.85 8.04 5.83
N LEU A 147 5.83 8.11 7.15
CA LEU A 147 4.64 8.49 7.90
C LEU A 147 4.38 10.00 7.76
N ASN A 148 3.21 10.37 7.24
CA ASN A 148 2.85 11.78 7.06
C ASN A 148 2.46 12.44 8.39
N ILE A 149 3.01 13.64 8.62
CA ILE A 149 2.56 14.59 9.64
C ILE A 149 1.57 15.54 8.98
N ARG A 150 0.39 15.73 9.57
CA ARG A 150 -0.71 16.51 9.00
C ARG A 150 -1.05 17.73 9.85
N ALA A 151 -1.58 18.78 9.21
CA ALA A 151 -1.95 20.02 9.90
C ALA A 151 -3.14 19.84 10.86
N ILE A 152 -4.04 18.90 10.57
CA ILE A 152 -5.24 18.58 11.35
C ILE A 152 -5.35 17.05 11.54
N PRO A 153 -6.03 16.55 12.58
CA PRO A 153 -6.16 15.11 12.89
C PRO A 153 -7.17 14.41 11.95
N LYS A 154 -6.93 14.50 10.64
CA LYS A 154 -7.75 13.90 9.58
C LYS A 154 -6.89 13.50 8.40
N THR A 155 -7.27 12.43 7.71
CA THR A 155 -6.59 11.93 6.50
C THR A 155 -6.67 12.91 5.32
N SER A 156 -7.66 13.80 5.30
CA SER A 156 -7.79 14.90 4.35
C SER A 156 -6.93 16.13 4.69
N GLY A 157 -6.34 16.18 5.89
CA GLY A 157 -5.51 17.30 6.33
C GLY A 157 -4.25 17.46 5.48
N ARG A 158 -3.84 18.71 5.21
CA ARG A 158 -2.60 19.01 4.48
C ARG A 158 -1.40 18.36 5.17
N ILE A 159 -0.53 17.75 4.38
CA ILE A 159 0.74 17.19 4.86
C ILE A 159 1.71 18.34 5.15
N VAL A 160 2.24 18.40 6.37
CA VAL A 160 3.18 19.44 6.83
C VAL A 160 4.59 18.89 7.08
N GLY A 161 4.75 17.56 7.10
CA GLY A 161 6.04 16.90 7.29
C GLY A 161 5.94 15.38 7.15
N ARG A 162 7.05 14.68 7.39
CA ARG A 162 7.13 13.21 7.35
C ARG A 162 8.08 12.68 8.41
N LEU A 163 7.82 11.47 8.89
CA LEU A 163 8.69 10.69 9.76
C LEU A 163 9.21 9.47 9.01
N ALA A 164 10.50 9.18 9.15
CA ALA A 164 11.09 7.91 8.71
C ALA A 164 10.74 6.77 9.68
N LEU A 165 10.95 5.52 9.26
CA LEU A 165 10.81 4.35 10.14
C LEU A 165 11.74 4.49 11.35
N GLY A 166 11.24 4.20 12.55
CA GLY A 166 12.03 4.25 13.78
C GLY A 166 12.36 5.66 14.28
N GLN A 167 12.02 6.71 13.54
CA GLN A 167 12.21 8.09 13.99
C GLN A 167 11.35 8.36 15.23
N SER A 168 11.95 8.95 16.26
CA SER A 168 11.27 9.31 17.49
C SER A 168 10.58 10.68 17.39
N VAL A 169 9.48 10.82 18.13
CA VAL A 169 8.71 12.06 18.29
C VAL A 169 8.17 12.14 19.72
N VAL A 170 7.95 13.36 20.20
CA VAL A 170 7.25 13.59 21.46
C VAL A 170 5.78 13.83 21.16
N VAL A 171 4.92 12.99 21.71
CA VAL A 171 3.47 13.13 21.64
C VAL A 171 3.02 13.92 22.86
N VAL A 172 2.27 15.00 22.62
CA VAL A 172 1.77 15.92 23.65
C VAL A 172 0.27 15.76 23.93
N GLU A 173 -0.44 15.13 23.00
CA GLU A 173 -1.90 14.99 23.03
C GLU A 173 -2.31 13.80 22.14
N ILE A 174 -3.32 13.04 22.56
CA ILE A 174 -3.91 11.97 21.76
C ILE A 174 -5.42 12.24 21.68
N GLU A 175 -5.93 12.35 20.47
CA GLU A 175 -7.34 12.63 20.20
C GLU A 175 -7.81 11.82 18.98
N ASN A 176 -8.91 11.09 19.12
CA ASN A 176 -9.59 10.41 17.99
C ASN A 176 -8.65 9.58 17.08
N GLU A 177 -7.75 8.78 17.67
CA GLU A 177 -6.72 7.97 16.97
C GLU A 177 -5.59 8.76 16.29
N TRP A 178 -5.48 10.05 16.59
CA TRP A 178 -4.37 10.91 16.20
C TRP A 178 -3.53 11.32 17.39
N ALA A 179 -2.23 11.45 17.17
CA ALA A 179 -1.27 11.94 18.13
C ALA A 179 -0.76 13.29 17.65
N LYS A 180 -0.88 14.31 18.49
CA LYS A 180 -0.30 15.64 18.27
C LYS A 180 1.14 15.65 18.70
N LEU A 181 2.00 16.22 17.86
CA LEU A 181 3.42 16.31 18.16
C LEU A 181 3.73 17.63 18.88
N ASP A 182 4.78 17.62 19.71
CA ASP A 182 5.35 18.83 20.32
C ASP A 182 5.80 19.87 19.28
N SER A 183 6.36 19.39 18.18
CA SER A 183 6.74 20.16 16.99
C SER A 183 5.54 20.69 16.17
N GLY A 184 4.32 20.34 16.58
CA GLY A 184 3.09 20.66 15.89
C GLY A 184 2.68 19.64 14.84
N GLY A 185 1.40 19.69 14.47
CA GLY A 185 0.79 18.73 13.55
C GLY A 185 0.42 17.40 14.22
N TRP A 186 -0.13 16.51 13.41
CA TRP A 186 -0.84 15.32 13.82
C TRP A 186 -0.41 14.10 13.01
N VAL A 187 -0.27 12.98 13.68
CA VAL A 187 0.12 11.68 13.10
C VAL A 187 -0.88 10.62 13.52
N SER A 188 -1.14 9.62 12.67
CA SER A 188 -2.00 8.49 13.05
C SER A 188 -1.35 7.68 14.18
N LEU A 189 -2.05 7.53 15.30
CA LEU A 189 -1.59 6.78 16.47
C LEU A 189 -1.32 5.31 16.12
N ALA A 190 -2.11 4.73 15.22
CA ALA A 190 -1.96 3.35 14.75
C ALA A 190 -0.59 3.08 14.09
N LEU A 191 0.12 4.13 13.65
CA LEU A 191 1.44 4.05 13.02
C LEU A 191 2.59 4.47 13.95
N LEU A 192 2.29 4.68 15.23
CA LEU A 192 3.27 4.92 16.28
C LEU A 192 3.47 3.70 17.18
N SER A 193 4.60 3.66 17.89
CA SER A 193 4.97 2.64 18.86
C SER A 193 5.63 3.29 20.08
N PRO A 194 5.32 2.89 21.32
CA PRO A 194 6.04 3.38 22.51
C PRO A 194 7.46 2.80 22.61
N THR A 195 7.75 1.74 21.85
CA THR A 195 9.08 1.13 21.75
C THR A 195 9.66 1.33 20.36
N GLN A 196 10.97 1.51 20.28
CA GLN A 196 11.65 1.68 19.00
C GLN A 196 11.51 0.39 18.18
N PRO A 197 10.98 0.45 16.94
CA PRO A 197 11.01 -0.71 16.07
C PRO A 197 12.46 -1.05 15.75
N SER A 198 12.83 -2.32 15.91
CA SER A 198 14.16 -2.77 15.51
C SER A 198 14.28 -2.70 13.99
N GLU A 199 15.30 -1.98 13.50
CA GLU A 199 15.62 -1.98 12.07
C GLU A 199 16.06 -3.39 11.68
N ARG A 200 15.17 -4.09 10.99
CA ARG A 200 15.41 -5.43 10.46
C ARG A 200 16.05 -5.29 9.08
N LEU A 201 17.32 -4.92 9.08
CA LEU A 201 18.13 -4.83 7.87
C LEU A 201 18.65 -6.22 7.49
N TYR A 202 18.48 -6.57 6.23
CA TYR A 202 18.99 -7.82 5.67
C TYR A 202 19.76 -7.56 4.39
N VAL A 203 20.59 -8.52 3.99
CA VAL A 203 21.28 -8.58 2.71
C VAL A 203 20.83 -9.81 1.92
N VAL A 204 20.62 -9.63 0.61
CA VAL A 204 20.22 -10.71 -0.30
C VAL A 204 21.42 -11.62 -0.60
N ILE A 205 21.22 -12.93 -0.42
CA ILE A 205 22.25 -13.96 -0.60
C ILE A 205 22.38 -14.44 -2.07
N PRO A 206 21.28 -14.85 -2.76
CA PRO A 206 21.38 -15.39 -4.12
C PRO A 206 21.55 -14.27 -5.16
N ASN A 207 21.98 -14.65 -6.37
CA ASN A 207 22.12 -13.72 -7.50
C ASN A 207 20.81 -12.98 -7.82
N THR A 208 19.70 -13.71 -7.80
CA THR A 208 18.35 -13.17 -8.01
C THR A 208 17.41 -13.78 -6.98
N LEU A 209 16.64 -12.93 -6.31
CA LEU A 209 15.61 -13.30 -5.34
C LEU A 209 14.28 -12.71 -5.80
N ASN A 210 13.29 -13.57 -6.04
CA ASN A 210 11.95 -13.12 -6.44
C ASN A 210 11.22 -12.48 -5.27
N ILE A 211 10.59 -11.33 -5.53
CA ILE A 211 9.61 -10.70 -4.65
C ILE A 211 8.24 -11.22 -5.08
N ARG A 212 7.46 -11.76 -4.14
CA ARG A 212 6.15 -12.36 -4.40
C ARG A 212 5.02 -11.54 -3.79
N GLN A 213 3.82 -11.68 -4.35
CA GLN A 213 2.65 -10.95 -3.89
C GLN A 213 2.14 -11.42 -2.51
N SER A 214 2.31 -12.70 -2.19
CA SER A 214 1.88 -13.36 -0.94
C SER A 214 3.00 -14.25 -0.39
N PRO A 215 3.00 -14.61 0.91
CA PRO A 215 4.05 -15.41 1.56
C PRO A 215 3.95 -16.91 1.22
N GLU A 216 4.05 -17.24 -0.06
CA GLU A 216 3.97 -18.61 -0.56
C GLU A 216 4.80 -18.81 -1.85
N SER A 217 5.29 -20.02 -2.08
CA SER A 217 6.20 -20.32 -3.20
C SER A 217 5.52 -20.28 -4.57
N GLY A 218 4.18 -20.44 -4.61
CA GLY A 218 3.37 -20.37 -5.82
C GLY A 218 2.88 -18.96 -6.18
N ALA A 219 3.00 -17.97 -5.28
CA ALA A 219 2.42 -16.65 -5.49
C ALA A 219 3.06 -15.92 -6.69
N PRO A 220 2.29 -15.06 -7.39
CA PRO A 220 2.81 -14.24 -8.48
C PRO A 220 4.08 -13.47 -8.09
N VAL A 221 5.06 -13.49 -8.99
CA VAL A 221 6.29 -12.71 -8.84
C VAL A 221 6.02 -11.27 -9.27
N VAL A 222 6.22 -10.33 -8.35
CA VAL A 222 5.96 -8.89 -8.55
C VAL A 222 7.26 -8.08 -8.71
N GLY A 223 8.41 -8.72 -8.54
CA GLY A 223 9.71 -8.08 -8.69
C GLY A 223 10.87 -9.00 -8.37
N ALA A 224 12.07 -8.44 -8.36
CA ALA A 224 13.29 -9.16 -8.01
C ALA A 224 14.26 -8.26 -7.23
N LEU A 225 15.04 -8.88 -6.36
CA LEU A 225 16.19 -8.31 -5.68
C LEU A 225 17.45 -9.04 -6.12
N TYR A 226 18.59 -8.36 -6.02
CA TYR A 226 19.88 -8.90 -6.45
C TYR A 226 20.84 -9.11 -5.30
N LYS A 227 21.81 -10.02 -5.50
CA LYS A 227 22.84 -10.35 -4.50
C LYS A 227 23.50 -9.09 -3.93
N GLY A 228 23.65 -9.06 -2.60
CA GLY A 228 24.29 -7.95 -1.90
C GLY A 228 23.39 -6.73 -1.68
N GLN A 229 22.19 -6.70 -2.26
CA GLN A 229 21.23 -5.63 -2.02
C GLN A 229 20.80 -5.64 -0.55
N LYS A 230 20.86 -4.46 0.08
CA LYS A 230 20.34 -4.25 1.44
C LYS A 230 18.84 -3.97 1.37
N ILE A 231 18.09 -4.63 2.23
CA ILE A 231 16.63 -4.51 2.31
C ILE A 231 16.19 -4.31 3.76
N GLN A 232 15.06 -3.62 3.94
CA GLN A 232 14.37 -3.51 5.22
C GLN A 232 13.17 -4.46 5.23
N VAL A 233 13.04 -5.19 6.34
CA VAL A 233 11.95 -6.14 6.57
C VAL A 233 10.99 -5.56 7.60
N GLN A 234 9.75 -5.32 7.21
CA GLN A 234 8.69 -4.81 8.09
C GLN A 234 8.30 -5.86 9.13
N THR A 235 8.03 -7.07 8.65
CA THR A 235 7.60 -8.20 9.48
C THR A 235 8.02 -9.52 8.86
N THR A 236 8.00 -10.57 9.65
CA THR A 236 8.24 -11.94 9.22
C THR A 236 6.99 -12.76 9.52
N GLN A 237 6.59 -13.59 8.57
CA GLN A 237 5.51 -14.55 8.71
C GLN A 237 6.01 -15.89 8.20
N ASP A 238 6.08 -16.88 9.09
CA ASP A 238 6.66 -18.19 8.81
C ASP A 238 8.07 -18.07 8.20
N GLU A 239 8.28 -18.59 6.99
CA GLU A 239 9.56 -18.52 6.27
C GLU A 239 9.65 -17.34 5.29
N TRP A 240 8.81 -16.32 5.48
CA TRP A 240 8.72 -15.15 4.60
C TRP A 240 8.96 -13.85 5.35
N ALA A 241 9.62 -12.93 4.67
CA ALA A 241 9.84 -11.57 5.11
C ALA A 241 9.06 -10.60 4.21
N LYS A 242 8.26 -9.73 4.82
CA LYS A 242 7.56 -8.66 4.12
C LYS A 242 8.47 -7.44 3.99
N LEU A 243 8.62 -6.95 2.77
CA LEU A 243 9.44 -5.75 2.50
C LEU A 243 8.63 -4.47 2.76
N ASP A 244 9.32 -3.39 3.14
CA ASP A 244 8.72 -2.05 3.25
C ASP A 244 8.14 -1.54 1.93
N SER A 245 8.76 -1.91 0.80
CA SER A 245 8.27 -1.61 -0.55
C SER A 245 7.02 -2.40 -0.94
N GLY A 246 6.56 -3.30 -0.08
CA GLY A 246 5.56 -4.30 -0.40
C GLY A 246 6.15 -5.59 -0.99
N GLY A 247 5.34 -6.64 -0.99
CA GLY A 247 5.73 -7.99 -1.39
C GLY A 247 6.50 -8.77 -0.32
N TRP A 248 6.75 -10.03 -0.65
CA TRP A 248 7.29 -11.04 0.25
C TRP A 248 8.49 -11.74 -0.38
N VAL A 249 9.51 -12.01 0.44
CA VAL A 249 10.70 -12.77 0.03
C VAL A 249 10.96 -13.90 1.01
N SER A 250 11.61 -14.97 0.55
CA SER A 250 11.96 -16.08 1.44
C SER A 250 13.04 -15.65 2.45
N LEU A 251 12.76 -15.84 3.72
CA LEU A 251 13.66 -15.54 4.84
C LEU A 251 14.98 -16.33 4.74
N ARG A 252 14.93 -17.54 4.17
CA ARG A 252 16.10 -18.42 3.96
C ARG A 252 17.13 -17.84 2.97
N LEU A 253 16.72 -16.90 2.14
CA LEU A 253 17.54 -16.33 1.05
C LEU A 253 18.09 -14.94 1.39
N ILE A 254 17.89 -14.48 2.62
CA ILE A 254 18.35 -13.19 3.11
C ILE A 254 19.06 -13.39 4.46
N LYS A 255 20.05 -12.55 4.75
CA LYS A 255 20.84 -12.61 6.00
C LYS A 255 20.71 -11.29 6.76
N ALA A 256 20.41 -11.34 8.05
CA ALA A 256 20.38 -10.15 8.90
C ALA A 256 21.76 -9.47 8.93
N LEU A 257 21.75 -8.14 8.89
CA LEU A 257 22.94 -7.29 8.94
C LEU A 257 23.32 -6.88 10.36
#